data_AF-A0A957ZHU3-F1
#
_entry.id   AF-A0A957ZHU3-F1
#
_cell.length_a   1.000
_cell.length_b   1.000
_cell.length_c   1.000
_cell.angle_alpha   90.00
_cell.angle_beta   90.00
_cell.angle_gamma   90.00
#
_symmetry.space_group_name_H-M   'P 1'
#
loop_
_entity.id
_entity.type
_entity.pdbx_description
1 polymer ?
#
loop_
_entity_poly.entity_id
_entity_poly.type
_entity_poly.pdbx_seq_one_letter_code
_entity_poly.pdbx_strand_id
1 'polypeptide(L)' 'AHYDVQPEEPVEKWSYPPYGGVVDKGRLWGRGATDNKSGVLAFTKGAKAWL' A
#
# COMPACT_ATOMS: atom_id res chain seq x y z
N ALA A 1 9.08 9.14 -4.64
CA ALA A 1 7.94 8.23 -4.79
C ALA A 1 8.29 7.22 -5.85
N HIS A 2 7.90 5.96 -5.66
CA HIS A 2 8.13 4.86 -6.61
C HIS A 2 6.89 3.96 -6.61
N TYR A 3 6.74 3.11 -7.63
CA TYR A 3 5.55 2.27 -7.79
C TYR A 3 5.85 0.77 -7.75
N ASP A 4 7.12 0.40 -7.89
CA ASP A 4 7.57 -0.96 -7.69
C ASP A 4 7.44 -1.36 -6.22
N VAL A 5 7.45 -2.66 -5.99
CA VAL A 5 7.33 -3.22 -4.64
C VAL A 5 8.26 -4.42 -4.54
N GLN A 6 8.76 -4.66 -3.34
CA GLN A 6 9.49 -5.88 -3.06
C GLN A 6 8.57 -7.11 -3.17
N PRO A 7 9.12 -8.29 -3.46
CA PRO A 7 8.37 -9.55 -3.45
C PRO A 7 7.68 -9.84 -2.11
N GLU A 8 6.67 -10.71 -2.13
CA GLU A 8 5.85 -11.04 -0.97
C GLU A 8 6.42 -12.19 -0.12
N GLU A 9 7.46 -12.90 -0.56
CA GLU A 9 7.89 -14.11 0.12
C GLU A 9 8.47 -13.83 1.52
N PRO A 10 8.26 -14.76 2.48
CA PRO A 10 7.41 -15.96 2.38
C PRO A 10 5.91 -15.66 2.57
N VAL A 11 5.07 -16.17 1.64
CA VAL A 11 3.62 -15.90 1.58
C VAL A 11 2.90 -16.40 2.84
N GLU A 12 3.32 -17.54 3.37
CA GLU A 12 2.72 -18.21 4.53
C GLU A 12 2.86 -17.43 5.84
N LYS A 13 3.76 -16.44 5.91
CA LYS A 13 3.93 -15.60 7.10
C LYS A 13 3.00 -14.39 7.13
N TRP A 14 2.24 -14.17 6.07
CA TRP A 14 1.32 -13.03 6.01
C TRP A 14 0.01 -13.33 6.77
N SER A 15 -0.37 -12.42 7.66
CA SER A 15 -1.68 -12.49 8.33
C SER A 15 -2.85 -12.08 7.44
N TYR A 16 -2.58 -11.35 6.34
CA TYR A 16 -3.55 -10.93 5.33
C TYR A 16 -2.93 -11.13 3.94
N PRO A 17 -3.71 -11.44 2.88
CA PRO A 17 -3.16 -11.61 1.54
C PRO A 17 -2.29 -10.40 1.13
N PRO A 18 -1.03 -10.62 0.70
CA PRO A 18 -0.07 -9.53 0.46
C PRO A 18 -0.57 -8.49 -0.54
N TYR A 19 -1.35 -8.90 -1.54
CA TYR A 19 -1.91 -7.98 -2.54
C TYR A 19 -3.43 -7.77 -2.40
N GLY A 20 -4.02 -8.18 -1.28
CA GLY A 20 -5.47 -8.11 -1.06
C GLY A 20 -6.00 -6.73 -0.71
N GLY A 21 -5.15 -5.80 -0.23
CA GLY A 21 -5.57 -4.45 0.17
C GLY A 21 -6.59 -4.45 1.31
N VAL A 22 -6.43 -5.36 2.26
CA VAL A 22 -7.41 -5.59 3.35
C VAL A 22 -7.39 -4.41 4.31
N VAL A 23 -8.57 -3.88 4.66
CA VAL A 23 -8.71 -2.91 5.75
C VAL A 23 -9.20 -3.63 7.00
N ASP A 24 -8.40 -3.66 8.06
CA ASP A 24 -8.77 -4.23 9.35
C ASP A 24 -8.24 -3.37 10.51
N LYS A 25 -9.07 -3.19 11.54
CA LYS A 25 -8.77 -2.36 12.73
C LYS A 25 -8.20 -0.97 12.39
N GLY A 26 -8.78 -0.33 11.36
CA GLY A 26 -8.38 1.01 10.91
C GLY A 26 -7.04 1.07 10.18
N ARG A 27 -6.48 -0.08 9.74
CA ARG A 27 -5.22 -0.15 8.99
C ARG A 27 -5.42 -0.85 7.65
N LEU A 28 -4.73 -0.36 6.62
CA LEU A 28 -4.64 -1.00 5.31
C LEU A 28 -3.43 -1.94 5.27
N TRP A 29 -3.69 -3.21 4.98
CA TRP A 29 -2.70 -4.26 4.85
C TRP A 29 -2.46 -4.62 3.39
N GLY A 30 -1.20 -4.57 2.99
CA GLY A 30 -0.76 -5.03 1.68
C GLY A 30 0.67 -4.60 1.37
N ARG A 31 1.36 -5.41 0.58
CA ARG A 31 2.65 -5.06 -0.03
C ARG A 31 2.47 -3.81 -0.89
N GLY A 32 3.38 -2.86 -0.74
CA GLY A 32 3.28 -1.57 -1.40
C GLY A 32 2.44 -0.54 -0.65
N ALA A 33 1.59 -0.93 0.31
CA ALA A 33 0.68 0.01 0.96
C ALA A 33 1.43 1.17 1.61
N THR A 34 2.46 0.89 2.41
CA THR A 34 3.32 1.93 3.00
C THR A 34 4.52 2.31 2.12
N ASP A 35 5.17 1.32 1.48
CA ASP A 35 6.37 1.52 0.67
C ASP A 35 6.15 1.03 -0.77
N ASN A 36 5.80 1.89 -1.72
CA ASN A 36 5.53 3.34 -1.54
C ASN A 36 4.23 3.82 -2.19
N LYS A 37 3.26 2.94 -2.43
CA LYS A 37 2.00 3.31 -3.10
C LYS A 37 1.20 4.35 -2.32
N SER A 38 1.26 4.37 -0.99
CA SER A 38 0.66 5.47 -0.20
C SER A 38 1.28 6.83 -0.53
N GLY A 39 2.60 6.92 -0.69
CA GLY A 39 3.28 8.15 -1.09
C GLY A 39 2.82 8.65 -2.46
N VAL A 40 2.76 7.76 -3.45
CA VAL A 40 2.21 8.07 -4.78
C VAL A 40 0.80 8.62 -4.67
N LEU A 41 -0.08 7.91 -3.95
CA LEU A 41 -1.48 8.30 -3.82
C LEU A 41 -1.65 9.62 -3.04
N ALA A 42 -0.90 9.81 -1.95
CA ALA A 42 -0.98 11.01 -1.13
C ALA A 42 -0.64 12.26 -1.95
N PHE A 43 0.43 12.23 -2.75
CA PHE A 43 0.78 13.35 -3.61
C PHE A 43 -0.26 13.60 -4.70
N THR A 44 -0.76 12.54 -5.37
CA THR A 44 -1.83 12.68 -6.38
C THR A 44 -3.10 13.27 -5.78
N LYS A 45 -3.51 12.80 -4.60
CA LYS A 45 -4.72 13.30 -3.93
C LYS A 45 -4.54 14.73 -3.41
N GLY A 46 -3.37 15.07 -2.88
CA GLY A 46 -3.05 16.44 -2.47
C GLY A 46 -3.12 17.43 -3.62
N ALA A 47 -2.49 17.10 -4.75
CA ALA A 47 -2.55 17.94 -5.96
C ALA A 47 -4.00 18.08 -6.47
N LYS A 48 -4.77 16.98 -6.50
CA LYS A 48 -6.18 16.99 -6.90
C LYS A 48 -7.06 17.81 -5.96
N ALA A 49 -6.78 17.82 -4.65
CA ALA A 49 -7.58 18.56 -3.69
C ALA A 49 -7.31 20.07 -3.74
N TRP A 50 -6.15 20.48 -4.23
CA TRP A 50 -5.77 21.88 -4.42
C TRP A 50 -6.36 22.50 -5.69
N LEU A 51 -6.42 21.73 -6.78
CA LEU A 51 -6.99 22.13 -8.07
C LEU A 51 -8.52 22.16 -8.02
#